data_AF-A0A425CRP9-F1
#
_entry.id   AF-A0A425CRP9-F1
#
_cell.length_a   1.000
_cell.length_b   1.000
_cell.length_c   1.000
_cell.angle_alpha   90.00
_cell.angle_beta   90.00
_cell.angle_gamma   90.00
#
_symmetry.space_group_name_H-M   'P 1'
#
loop_
_entity.id
_entity.type
_entity.pdbx_description
1 polymer ?
#
loop_
_entity_poly.entity_id
_entity_poly.type
_entity_poly.pdbx_seq_one_letter_code
_entity_poly.pdbx_strand_id
1 'polypeptide(L)'
;MFLELAHEFGSAGIDTTSLADYWWLSHPTAATMTIPQSAEEVAPLRESVADLDARILAFLHLLRDLPQTNIAVVGHSSFIKRLTKATRKLANCEIHTTTLHQCLK
;
A
#
# COMPACT_ATOMS: atom_id res chain seq x y z
N MET A 1 11.45 8.45 -21.69
CA MET A 1 10.70 7.41 -20.96
C MET A 1 9.59 7.94 -20.05
N PHE A 2 9.83 8.65 -18.93
CA PHE A 2 8.71 9.17 -18.10
C PHE A 2 7.88 10.28 -18.77
N LEU A 3 8.53 11.14 -19.57
CA LEU A 3 7.84 12.20 -20.32
C LEU A 3 6.94 11.66 -21.44
N GLU A 4 7.29 10.50 -22.03
CA GLU A 4 6.49 9.86 -23.08
C GLU A 4 5.22 9.23 -22.50
N LEU A 5 5.33 8.55 -21.34
CA LEU A 5 4.15 8.01 -20.64
C LEU A 5 3.20 9.13 -20.17
N ALA A 6 3.74 10.23 -19.62
CA ALA A 6 2.93 11.36 -19.20
C ALA A 6 2.17 11.99 -20.37
N HIS A 7 2.78 12.03 -21.56
CA HIS A 7 2.15 12.51 -22.79
C HIS A 7 1.02 11.58 -23.26
N GLU A 8 1.23 10.25 -23.21
CA GLU A 8 0.17 9.26 -23.50
C GLU A 8 -1.03 9.40 -22.54
N PHE A 9 -0.80 9.57 -21.24
CA PHE A 9 -1.90 9.77 -20.28
C PHE A 9 -2.65 11.09 -20.48
N GLY A 10 -1.93 12.17 -20.81
CA GLY A 10 -2.55 13.46 -21.15
C GLY A 10 -3.48 13.36 -22.37
N SER A 11 -3.11 12.54 -23.37
CA SER A 11 -3.94 12.30 -24.55
C SER A 11 -5.24 11.54 -24.27
N ALA A 12 -5.30 10.81 -23.15
CA ALA A 12 -6.51 10.11 -22.66
C ALA A 12 -7.40 11.00 -21.77
N GLY A 13 -7.08 12.30 -21.63
CA GLY A 13 -7.82 13.23 -20.78
C GLY A 13 -7.57 13.04 -19.28
N ILE A 14 -6.53 12.29 -18.91
CA ILE A 14 -6.12 12.13 -17.51
C ILE A 14 -5.13 13.25 -17.18
N ASP A 15 -5.61 14.24 -16.42
CA ASP A 15 -4.76 15.31 -15.92
C ASP A 15 -3.81 14.78 -14.84
N THR A 16 -2.52 14.74 -15.15
CA THR A 16 -1.45 14.30 -14.25
C THR A 16 -0.60 15.48 -13.76
N THR A 17 -1.02 16.72 -14.01
CA THR A 17 -0.22 17.93 -13.70
C THR A 17 0.08 18.05 -12.21
N SER A 18 -0.87 17.66 -11.36
CA SER A 18 -0.72 17.64 -9.90
C SER A 18 -0.11 16.35 -9.37
N LEU A 19 0.24 15.38 -10.22
CA LEU A 19 0.73 14.07 -9.76
C LEU A 19 1.99 14.22 -8.90
N ALA A 20 2.85 15.19 -9.21
CA ALA A 20 4.02 15.52 -8.42
C ALA A 20 3.68 15.98 -6.99
N ASP A 21 2.55 16.66 -6.79
CA ASP A 21 2.09 17.13 -5.47
C ASP A 21 1.56 15.97 -4.60
N TYR A 22 1.06 14.91 -5.24
CA TYR A 22 0.56 13.71 -4.58
C TYR A 22 1.59 12.57 -4.54
N TRP A 23 2.76 12.77 -5.15
CA TRP A 23 3.86 11.81 -5.13
C TRP A 23 4.71 12.03 -3.88
N TRP A 24 4.46 11.26 -2.83
CA TRP A 24 5.16 11.38 -1.54
C TRP A 24 6.66 11.03 -1.57
N LEU A 25 7.18 10.58 -2.72
CA LEU A 25 8.59 10.23 -2.89
C LEU A 25 9.29 11.35 -3.65
N SER A 26 9.88 12.29 -2.93
CA SER A 26 10.88 13.19 -3.49
C SER A 26 12.01 12.35 -4.10
N HIS A 27 12.29 12.55 -5.39
CA HIS A 27 13.38 11.85 -6.06
C HIS A 27 14.68 12.08 -5.26
N PRO A 28 15.32 11.02 -4.75
CA PRO A 28 16.56 11.19 -4.01
C PRO A 28 17.60 11.78 -4.97
N THR A 29 18.30 12.81 -4.51
CA THR A 29 19.44 13.37 -5.24
C THR A 29 20.57 12.33 -5.33
N ALA A 30 21.49 12.47 -6.27
CA ALA A 30 22.67 11.59 -6.33
C ALA A 30 23.45 11.56 -4.99
N ALA A 31 23.42 12.66 -4.22
CA ALA A 31 24.03 12.77 -2.90
C ALA A 31 23.24 12.08 -1.77
N THR A 32 21.94 11.84 -1.96
CA THR A 32 21.06 11.18 -0.97
C THR A 32 20.62 9.78 -1.40
N MET A 33 20.92 9.37 -2.63
CA MET A 33 20.74 8.00 -3.14
C MET A 33 21.73 7.05 -2.46
N THR A 34 21.30 6.45 -1.36
CA THR A 34 21.94 5.24 -0.85
C THR A 34 21.24 4.05 -1.51
N ILE A 35 21.80 3.53 -2.60
CA ILE A 35 21.28 2.30 -3.24
C ILE A 35 22.00 1.12 -2.61
N PRO A 36 21.31 0.23 -1.89
CA PRO A 36 21.89 -1.00 -1.37
C PRO A 36 22.56 -1.80 -2.49
N GLN A 37 23.81 -2.20 -2.31
CA GLN A 37 24.56 -3.00 -3.28
C GLN A 37 24.57 -4.50 -2.94
N SER A 38 24.08 -4.87 -1.76
CA SER A 38 24.11 -6.23 -1.23
C SER A 38 22.78 -6.64 -0.59
N ALA A 39 22.55 -7.95 -0.46
CA ALA A 39 21.36 -8.46 0.21
C ALA A 39 21.33 -8.08 1.69
N GLU A 40 22.50 -8.00 2.33
CA GLU A 40 22.73 -7.61 3.71
C GLU A 40 22.34 -6.15 3.95
N GLU A 41 22.64 -5.25 3.00
CA GLU A 41 22.21 -3.85 3.05
C GLU A 41 20.71 -3.68 2.82
N VAL A 42 20.09 -4.56 2.02
CA VAL A 42 18.63 -4.55 1.81
C VAL A 42 17.89 -5.12 3.02
N ALA A 43 18.45 -6.11 3.71
CA ALA A 43 17.80 -6.81 4.81
C ALA A 43 17.19 -5.91 5.89
N PRO A 44 17.88 -4.89 6.45
CA PRO A 44 17.30 -4.00 7.46
C PRO A 44 16.28 -3.01 6.90
N LEU A 45 16.21 -2.81 5.57
CA LEU A 45 15.24 -1.94 4.92
C LEU A 45 13.93 -2.67 4.60
N ARG A 46 13.93 -4.00 4.65
CA ARG A 46 12.73 -4.81 4.40
C ARG A 46 11.81 -4.70 5.61
N GLU A 47 10.54 -4.48 5.33
CA GLU A 47 9.49 -4.66 6.33
C GLU A 47 9.56 -6.09 6.87
N SER A 48 9.72 -6.22 8.19
CA SER A 48 9.63 -7.50 8.83
C SER A 48 8.17 -7.92 8.97
N VAL A 49 7.97 -9.21 9.23
CA VAL A 49 6.65 -9.74 9.54
C VAL A 49 6.02 -9.05 10.75
N ALA A 50 6.82 -8.73 11.77
CA ALA A 50 6.36 -8.06 12.98
C ALA A 50 5.94 -6.60 12.71
N ASP A 51 6.69 -5.88 11.86
CA ASP A 51 6.34 -4.52 11.45
C ASP A 51 5.00 -4.49 10.72
N LEU A 52 4.80 -5.44 9.80
CA LEU A 52 3.55 -5.58 9.08
C LEU A 52 2.37 -5.88 10.02
N ASP A 53 2.54 -6.79 10.98
CA ASP A 53 1.51 -7.13 11.96
C ASP A 53 1.16 -5.93 12.85
N ALA A 54 2.15 -5.18 13.32
CA ALA A 54 1.93 -3.96 14.10
C ALA A 54 1.15 -2.90 13.31
N ARG A 55 1.50 -2.72 12.03
CA ARG A 55 0.80 -1.79 11.12
C ARG A 55 -0.62 -2.22 10.81
N ILE A 56 -0.86 -3.52 10.63
CA ILE A 56 -2.20 -4.09 10.47
C ILE A 56 -3.05 -3.81 11.71
N LEU A 57 -2.51 -4.03 12.90
CA LEU A 57 -3.24 -3.77 14.15
C LEU A 57 -3.56 -2.28 14.33
N ALA A 58 -2.59 -1.40 14.07
CA ALA A 58 -2.82 0.04 14.10
C ALA A 58 -3.90 0.47 13.10
N PHE A 59 -3.90 -0.09 11.89
CA PHE A 59 -4.93 0.17 10.89
C PHE A 59 -6.31 -0.33 11.33
N LEU A 60 -6.42 -1.52 11.92
CA LEU A 60 -7.68 -2.04 12.46
C LEU A 60 -8.26 -1.17 13.58
N HIS A 61 -7.40 -0.63 14.46
CA HIS A 61 -7.83 0.34 15.47
C HIS A 61 -8.35 1.63 14.84
N LEU A 62 -7.66 2.16 13.83
CA LEU A 62 -8.14 3.31 13.07
C LEU A 62 -9.52 3.03 12.46
N LEU A 63 -9.71 1.87 11.83
CA LEU A 63 -11.01 1.48 11.25
C LEU A 63 -12.11 1.35 12.31
N ARG A 64 -11.78 0.93 13.53
CA ARG A 64 -12.74 0.81 14.64
C ARG A 64 -13.23 2.16 15.11
N ASP A 65 -12.35 3.15 15.11
CA ASP A 65 -12.62 4.46 15.67
C ASP A 65 -13.34 5.38 14.64
N LEU A 66 -13.49 4.92 13.40
CA LEU A 66 -14.28 5.58 12.35
C LEU A 66 -15.80 5.48 12.63
N PRO A 67 -16.58 6.54 12.35
CA PRO A 67 -18.03 6.54 12.57
C PRO A 67 -18.82 5.69 11.55
N GLN A 68 -18.18 5.24 10.47
CA GLN A 68 -18.82 4.50 9.40
C GLN A 68 -19.13 3.05 9.82
N THR A 69 -20.34 2.60 9.49
CA THR A 69 -20.76 1.20 9.73
C THR A 69 -20.30 0.23 8.65
N ASN A 70 -20.00 0.76 7.45
CA ASN A 70 -19.49 -0.01 6.31
C ASN A 70 -18.28 0.71 5.74
N ILE A 71 -17.14 0.02 5.69
CA ILE A 71 -15.87 0.59 5.22
C ILE A 71 -15.33 -0.29 4.11
N ALA A 72 -15.03 0.31 2.95
CA ALA A 72 -14.35 -0.35 1.86
C ALA A 72 -12.83 -0.10 1.97
N VAL A 73 -12.05 -1.18 1.96
CA VAL A 73 -10.59 -1.13 1.95
C VAL A 73 -10.08 -1.72 0.63
N VAL A 74 -9.30 -0.95 -0.12
CA VAL A 74 -8.69 -1.37 -1.38
C VAL A 74 -7.18 -1.47 -1.17
N GLY A 75 -6.59 -2.60 -1.56
CA GLY A 75 -5.16 -2.82 -1.39
C GLY A 75 -4.70 -4.15 -1.97
N HIS A 76 -3.45 -4.50 -1.69
CA HIS A 76 -2.85 -5.73 -2.20
C HIS A 76 -3.42 -6.97 -1.50
N SER A 77 -3.62 -8.04 -2.25
CA SER A 77 -4.23 -9.28 -1.76
C SER A 77 -3.46 -9.91 -0.59
N SER A 78 -2.13 -9.79 -0.55
CA SER A 78 -1.30 -10.26 0.58
C SER A 78 -1.62 -9.53 1.89
N PHE A 79 -1.76 -8.21 1.84
CA PHE A 79 -2.12 -7.39 2.99
C PHE A 79 -3.54 -7.72 3.48
N ILE A 80 -4.51 -7.72 2.56
CA ILE A 80 -5.92 -8.03 2.89
C ILE A 80 -6.04 -9.44 3.47
N LYS A 81 -5.35 -10.44 2.90
CA LYS A 81 -5.35 -11.79 3.46
C LYS A 81 -4.87 -11.84 4.90
N ARG A 82 -3.80 -11.11 5.21
CA ARG A 82 -3.22 -11.08 6.56
C ARG A 82 -4.12 -10.35 7.55
N LEU A 83 -4.68 -9.21 7.12
CA LEU A 83 -5.67 -8.41 7.85
C LEU A 83 -6.93 -9.22 8.20
N THR A 84 -7.45 -10.01 7.26
CA THR A 84 -8.71 -10.77 7.43
C THR A 84 -8.51 -12.23 7.80
N LYS A 85 -7.25 -12.66 7.98
CA LYS A 85 -6.86 -14.06 8.22
C LYS A 85 -7.44 -15.04 7.19
N ALA A 86 -7.65 -14.58 5.96
CA ALA A 86 -8.19 -15.41 4.89
C ALA A 86 -7.21 -16.54 4.51
N THR A 87 -7.69 -17.78 4.59
CA THR A 87 -6.88 -18.98 4.35
C THR A 87 -6.59 -19.21 2.87
N ARG A 88 -7.51 -18.80 1.97
CA ARG A 88 -7.37 -18.96 0.52
C ARG A 88 -6.71 -17.75 -0.15
N LYS A 89 -6.25 -17.93 -1.39
CA LYS A 89 -5.83 -16.81 -2.25
C LYS A 89 -7.05 -15.96 -2.62
N LEU A 90 -6.88 -14.63 -2.60
CA LEU A 90 -7.87 -13.68 -3.12
C LEU A 90 -7.52 -13.36 -4.58
N ALA A 91 -8.50 -13.37 -5.47
CA ALA A 91 -8.32 -12.96 -6.86
C ALA A 91 -8.22 -11.43 -6.98
N ASN A 92 -7.66 -10.95 -8.10
CA ASN A 92 -7.65 -9.52 -8.38
C ASN A 92 -9.09 -9.02 -8.54
N CYS A 93 -9.38 -7.83 -7.99
CA CYS A 93 -10.71 -7.23 -7.95
C CYS A 93 -11.80 -8.06 -7.24
N GLU A 94 -11.40 -9.08 -6.47
CA GLU A 94 -12.33 -9.84 -5.66
C GLU A 94 -12.80 -9.01 -4.46
N ILE A 95 -14.12 -9.02 -4.21
CA ILE A 95 -14.70 -8.40 -3.01
C ILE A 95 -14.75 -9.44 -1.90
N HIS A 96 -14.06 -9.15 -0.80
CA HIS A 96 -14.07 -9.97 0.40
C HIS A 96 -14.71 -9.19 1.56
N THR A 97 -15.84 -9.69 2.06
CA THR A 97 -16.60 -9.07 3.15
C THR A 97 -16.32 -9.78 4.47
N THR A 98 -16.01 -9.00 5.52
CA THR A 98 -15.82 -9.50 6.88
C THR A 98 -16.23 -8.43 7.90
N THR A 99 -16.32 -8.81 9.18
CA THR A 99 -16.59 -7.87 10.27
C THR A 99 -15.28 -7.44 10.93
N LEU A 100 -15.19 -6.20 11.40
CA LEU A 100 -13.99 -5.72 12.08
C LEU A 100 -13.66 -6.54 13.34
N HIS A 101 -14.69 -7.04 14.03
CA HIS A 101 -14.54 -7.95 15.18
C HIS A 101 -13.81 -9.25 14.81
N GLN A 102 -14.04 -9.80 13.63
CA GLN A 102 -13.34 -11.00 13.17
C GLN A 102 -11.85 -10.73 12.85
N CYS A 103 -11.52 -9.52 12.41
CA CYS A 103 -10.13 -9.13 12.12
C CYS A 103 -9.28 -8.88 13.38
N LEU A 104 -9.91 -8.47 14.48
CA LEU A 104 -9.22 -8.14 15.75
C LEU A 104 -9.01 -9.35 16.68
N LYS A 105 -9.64 -10.49 16.42
CA LYS A 105 -9.37 -11.78 17.08
C LYS A 105 -8.21 -12.45 16.40
#